data_AF-A0A5C6MEA7-F1
#
_entry.id   AF-A0A5C6MEA7-F1
#
_cell.length_a   1.000
_cell.length_b   1.000
_cell.length_c   1.000
_cell.angle_alpha   90.00
_cell.angle_beta   90.00
_cell.angle_gamma   90.00
#
_symmetry.space_group_name_H-M   'P 1'
#
loop_
_entity.id
_entity.type
_entity.pdbx_description
1 polymer ?
#
loop_
_entity_poly.entity_id
_entity_poly.type
_entity_poly.pdbx_seq_one_letter_code
_entity_poly.pdbx_strand_id
1 'polypeptide(L)' 'MFSAALLLLLAAGCVKGEQLTQPASVTVQPGQPLTITCQVSYSVSSYDTNWIRQPAGKDWSGLGDIVLDIPHITKLP' A
#
# COMPACT_ATOMS: atom_id res chain seq x y z
N MET A 1 -12.70 -32.07 26.91
CA MET A 1 -13.51 -31.15 26.08
C MET A 1 -12.88 -29.76 25.93
N PHE A 2 -12.44 -29.13 27.03
CA PHE A 2 -11.84 -27.77 27.01
C PHE A 2 -10.47 -27.67 26.32
N SER A 3 -9.67 -28.74 26.33
CA SER A 3 -8.30 -28.72 25.77
C SER A 3 -8.26 -28.57 24.25
N ALA A 4 -9.20 -29.17 23.52
CA ALA A 4 -9.28 -29.03 22.06
C ALA A 4 -9.71 -27.61 21.65
N ALA A 5 -10.67 -27.02 22.36
CA ALA A 5 -11.10 -25.64 22.14
C ALA A 5 -9.97 -24.63 22.43
N LEU A 6 -9.19 -24.87 23.49
CA LEU A 6 -8.03 -24.04 23.83
C LEU A 6 -6.91 -24.17 22.77
N LEU A 7 -6.65 -25.37 22.25
CA LEU A 7 -5.73 -25.57 21.12
C LEU A 7 -6.21 -24.86 19.85
N LEU A 8 -7.51 -24.91 19.55
CA LEU A 8 -8.11 -24.23 18.39
C LEU A 8 -7.99 -22.69 18.51
N LEU A 9 -8.14 -22.14 19.71
CA LEU A 9 -7.97 -20.71 19.99
C LEU A 9 -6.50 -20.26 19.86
N LEU A 10 -5.54 -21.10 20.28
CA LEU A 10 -4.11 -20.84 20.14
C LEU A 10 -3.61 -20.94 18.68
N ALA A 11 -4.28 -21.76 17.87
CA ALA A 11 -3.97 -21.93 16.45
C ALA A 11 -4.54 -20.80 15.56
N ALA A 12 -5.39 -19.92 16.11
CA ALA A 12 -5.83 -18.71 15.43
C ALA A 12 -4.68 -17.69 15.39
N GLY A 13 -3.73 -17.92 14.48
CA GLY A 13 -2.63 -16.99 14.23
C GLY A 13 -3.15 -15.60 13.88
N CYS A 14 -2.61 -14.58 14.55
CA CYS A 14 -2.92 -13.19 14.27
C CYS A 14 -2.36 -12.81 12.90
N VAL A 15 -3.24 -12.57 11.93
CA VAL A 15 -2.87 -11.94 10.66
C VAL A 15 -2.59 -10.47 10.94
N LYS A 16 -1.32 -10.05 10.81
CA LYS A 16 -0.96 -8.64 10.83
C LYS A 16 -1.15 -8.07 9.44
N GLY A 17 -2.18 -7.25 9.27
CA GLY A 17 -2.39 -6.46 8.07
C GLY A 17 -1.73 -5.09 8.21
N GLU A 18 -1.08 -4.63 7.14
CA GLU A 18 -0.65 -3.24 7.03
C GLU A 18 -1.75 -2.40 6.37
N GLN A 19 -1.96 -1.19 6.85
CA GLN A 19 -2.96 -0.26 6.35
C GLN A 19 -2.31 0.82 5.50
N LEU A 20 -2.85 1.04 4.31
CA LEU A 20 -2.52 2.15 3.41
C LEU A 20 -3.78 2.99 3.22
N THR A 21 -3.67 4.31 3.43
CA THR A 21 -4.80 5.24 3.30
C THR A 21 -4.44 6.34 2.31
N GLN A 22 -5.19 6.43 1.22
CA GLN A 22 -5.03 7.43 0.16
C GLN A 22 -6.41 7.91 -0.32
N PRO A 23 -6.51 9.09 -0.97
CA PRO A 23 -7.75 9.53 -1.59
C PRO A 23 -8.25 8.51 -2.62
N ALA A 24 -9.56 8.27 -2.67
CA ALA A 24 -10.14 7.34 -3.64
C ALA A 24 -9.92 7.77 -5.10
N SER A 25 -9.89 9.07 -5.35
CA SER A 25 -9.60 9.64 -6.66
C SER A 25 -9.14 11.09 -6.52
N VAL A 26 -8.21 11.53 -7.36
CA VAL A 26 -7.81 12.93 -7.49
C VAL A 26 -7.91 13.31 -8.96
N THR A 27 -8.57 14.42 -9.27
CA THR A 27 -8.69 14.96 -10.62
C THR A 27 -8.06 16.35 -10.64
N VAL A 28 -7.17 16.59 -11.60
CA VAL A 28 -6.53 17.89 -11.82
C VAL A 28 -6.67 18.29 -13.27
N GLN A 29 -6.54 19.60 -13.55
CA GLN A 29 -6.53 20.09 -14.93
C GLN A 29 -5.19 19.76 -15.61
N PRO A 30 -5.17 19.55 -16.93
CA PRO A 30 -3.93 19.37 -17.69
C PRO A 30 -2.95 20.52 -17.43
N GLY A 31 -1.67 20.19 -17.20
CA GLY A 31 -0.62 21.16 -16.91
C GLY A 31 -0.56 21.65 -15.46
N GLN A 32 -1.49 21.25 -14.60
CA GLN A 32 -1.38 21.45 -13.15
C GLN A 32 -0.61 20.29 -12.51
N PRO A 33 0.18 20.54 -11.44
CA PRO A 33 0.83 19.49 -10.69
C PRO A 33 -0.19 18.60 -9.98
N LEU A 34 0.09 17.30 -9.90
CA LEU A 34 -0.70 16.32 -9.16
C LEU A 34 0.11 15.83 -7.96
N THR A 35 -0.47 15.96 -6.77
CA THR A 35 0.09 15.40 -5.53
C THR A 35 -0.84 14.32 -5.01
N ILE A 36 -0.31 13.12 -4.78
CA ILE A 36 -1.01 12.00 -4.16
C ILE A 36 -0.35 11.73 -2.82
N THR A 37 -1.15 11.57 -1.77
CA THR A 37 -0.67 11.25 -0.42
C THR A 37 -1.10 9.84 -0.04
N CYS A 38 -0.19 9.10 0.60
CA CYS A 38 -0.48 7.79 1.19
C CYS A 38 0.07 7.75 2.62
N GLN A 39 -0.82 7.53 3.59
CA GLN A 39 -0.45 7.25 4.96
C GLN A 39 -0.34 5.75 5.16
N VAL A 40 0.74 5.29 5.79
CA VAL A 40 1.03 3.88 6.05
C VAL A 40 1.07 3.58 7.55
N SER A 41 0.69 2.37 7.96
CA SER A 41 0.79 1.92 9.36
C SER A 41 2.19 1.45 9.77
N TYR A 42 3.07 1.18 8.80
CA TYR A 42 4.42 0.69 9.04
C TYR A 42 5.47 1.81 8.96
N SER A 43 6.67 1.53 9.46
CA SER A 43 7.81 2.43 9.22
C SER A 43 8.28 2.26 7.79
N VAL A 44 8.13 3.31 6.99
CA VAL A 44 8.59 3.36 5.60
C VAL A 44 10.07 2.97 5.45
N SER A 45 10.91 3.24 6.44
CA SER A 45 12.32 2.85 6.40
C SER A 45 12.56 1.34 6.55
N SER A 46 11.53 0.58 6.93
CA SER A 46 11.63 -0.85 7.19
C SER A 46 11.44 -1.69 5.93
N TYR A 47 10.87 -1.14 4.86
CA TYR A 47 10.57 -1.87 3.63
C TYR A 47 10.67 -0.96 2.40
N ASP A 48 11.05 -1.54 1.26
CA ASP A 48 10.94 -0.85 -0.02
C ASP A 48 9.47 -0.52 -0.31
N THR A 49 9.19 0.75 -0.56
CA THR A 49 7.83 1.26 -0.80
C THR A 49 7.81 1.94 -2.16
N ASN A 50 6.91 1.50 -3.03
CA ASN A 50 6.87 1.89 -4.44
C ASN A 50 5.50 2.48 -4.81
N TRP A 51 5.49 3.48 -5.69
CA TRP A 51 4.27 3.97 -6.35
C TRP A 51 4.07 3.28 -7.70
N ILE A 52 2.83 2.88 -7.97
CA ILE A 52 2.44 2.19 -9.20
C ILE A 52 1.39 3.03 -9.93
N ARG A 53 1.60 3.24 -11.23
CA ARG A 53 0.63 3.87 -12.13
C ARG A 53 0.20 2.88 -13.20
N GLN A 54 -1.09 2.55 -13.21
CA GLN A 54 -1.71 1.79 -14.27
C GLN A 54 -2.53 2.71 -15.19
N PRO A 55 -2.18 2.82 -16.49
CA PRO A 55 -3.01 3.53 -17.47
C PRO A 55 -4.37 2.84 -17.65
N ALA A 56 -5.42 3.64 -17.85
CA ALA A 56 -6.75 3.11 -18.13
C ALA A 56 -6.75 2.26 -19.42
N GLY A 57 -7.45 1.12 -19.39
CA GLY A 57 -7.57 0.22 -20.54
C GLY A 57 -6.34 -0.68 -20.78
N LYS A 58 -5.32 -0.64 -19.91
CA LYS A 58 -4.15 -1.51 -19.99
C LYS A 58 -4.22 -2.61 -18.94
N ASP A 59 -3.96 -3.84 -19.36
CA ASP A 59 -3.87 -5.02 -18.50
C ASP A 59 -2.58 -5.02 -17.67
N TRP A 60 -2.60 -5.70 -16.53
CA TRP A 60 -1.42 -5.83 -15.67
C TRP A 60 -0.25 -6.51 -16.39
N SER A 61 -0.54 -7.42 -17.32
CA SER A 61 0.43 -8.10 -18.19
C SER A 61 1.16 -7.17 -19.18
N GLY A 62 0.62 -5.98 -19.47
CA GLY A 62 1.25 -4.99 -20.34
C GLY A 62 2.05 -3.92 -19.60
N LEU A 63 1.97 -3.86 -18.26
CA LEU A 63 2.77 -2.96 -17.45
C LEU A 63 4.18 -3.52 -17.37
N GLY A 64 5.08 -3.09 -18.25
CA GLY A 64 6.49 -3.01 -17.85
C GLY A 64 6.50 -2.05 -16.66
N ASP A 65 6.75 -2.57 -15.45
CA ASP A 65 6.49 -1.87 -14.21
C ASP A 65 7.11 -0.47 -14.23
N ILE A 66 6.29 0.58 -14.39
CA ILE A 66 6.72 1.95 -14.12
C ILE A 66 6.67 2.09 -12.61
N VAL A 67 7.69 1.55 -11.96
CA VAL A 67 7.97 1.78 -10.54
C VAL A 67 8.63 3.15 -10.45
N LEU A 68 7.96 4.08 -9.77
CA LEU A 68 8.64 5.28 -9.32
C LEU A 68 9.36 4.91 -8.02
N ASP A 69 10.67 4.72 -8.13
CA ASP A 69 11.56 4.56 -6.99
C ASP A 69 11.45 5.81 -6.10
N ILE A 70 11.32 5.62 -4.79
CA ILE A 70 11.23 6.73 -3.83
C ILE A 70 12.56 6.86 -3.11
N PRO A 71 13.55 7.60 -3.65
CA PRO A 71 14.76 7.88 -2.90
C PRO A 71 14.38 8.88 -1.80
N HIS A 72 14.20 8.35 -0.58
CA HIS A 72 13.87 9.08 0.63
C HIS A 72 12.45 9.66 0.70
N ILE A 73 11.57 8.92 1.37
CA ILE A 73 10.35 9.49 1.94
C ILE A 73 10.74 10.57 2.96
N THR A 74 10.53 11.84 2.62
CA THR A 74 10.30 12.83 3.65
C THR A 74 8.97 12.47 4.32
N LYS A 75 9.03 12.03 5.58
CA LYS A 75 7.85 11.92 6.45
C LYS A 75 7.11 13.27 6.38
N LEU A 76 5.96 13.31 5.72
CA LEU A 76 4.97 14.31 6.04
C LEU A 76 4.28 13.83 7.33
N PRO A 77 4.06 14.75 8.30
CA PRO A 77 3.57 14.42 9.64
C PRO A 77 2.22 13.69 9.63
#